data_AF-A0A1S8Y2I6-F1
#
_entry.id   AF-A0A1S8Y2I6-F1
#
_cell.length_a   1.000
_cell.length_b   1.000
_cell.length_c   1.000
_cell.angle_alpha   90.00
_cell.angle_beta   90.00
_cell.angle_gamma   90.00
#
_symmetry.space_group_name_H-M   'P 1'
#
loop_
_entity.id
_entity.type
_entity.pdbx_description
1 polymer ?
#
loop_
_entity_poly.entity_id
_entity_poly.type
_entity_poly.pdbx_seq_one_letter_code
_entity_poly.pdbx_strand_id
1 'polypeptide(L)'
;MALVTVVLVGGCIGIGVVNGDSGGTTVPAPAADERADTVPILAQAAASQGVCYGWRLESWYGSTPVSVGSNLGDGVPVVDDPACPRWVEVTADVRYTSESSESSDSATINVTGSPDIDRADLYAVETGLARFGLDSDVFVDDPGWAVCRAAVALPLLLAETGVVSPAAAPTAQPGATAAPLPDAGSDFWRDRWGWLLATGGLLLVTALLFTVGFVQRGRQRAAAPAGRTPGKA
;
A
#
# COMPACT_ATOMS: atom_id res chain seq x y z
N MET A 1 -19.61 -46.96 18.84
CA MET A 1 -19.31 -46.24 17.59
C MET A 1 -19.58 -44.77 17.82
N ALA A 2 -18.53 -43.95 17.95
CA ALA A 2 -18.64 -42.53 18.20
C ALA A 2 -18.58 -41.78 16.86
N LEU A 3 -19.63 -41.01 16.55
CA LEU A 3 -19.76 -40.25 15.32
C LEU A 3 -19.26 -38.83 15.59
N VAL A 4 -18.00 -38.56 15.24
CA VAL A 4 -17.38 -37.23 15.34
C VAL A 4 -17.90 -36.41 14.17
N THR A 5 -18.76 -35.44 14.44
CA THR A 5 -19.28 -34.51 13.42
C THR A 5 -18.39 -33.28 13.42
N VAL A 6 -17.51 -33.19 12.41
CA VAL A 6 -16.69 -32.00 12.13
C VAL A 6 -17.62 -30.94 11.55
N VAL A 7 -17.85 -29.85 12.29
CA VAL A 7 -18.59 -28.69 11.80
C VAL A 7 -17.61 -27.79 11.04
N LEU A 8 -17.62 -27.92 9.71
CA LEU A 8 -17.06 -26.95 8.77
C LEU A 8 -17.93 -25.68 8.81
N VAL A 9 -17.49 -24.65 9.56
CA VAL A 9 -18.06 -23.31 9.41
C VAL A 9 -17.17 -22.54 8.44
N GLY A 10 -17.63 -22.47 7.20
CA GLY A 10 -17.16 -21.51 6.22
C GLY A 10 -17.44 -20.09 6.72
N GLY A 11 -16.39 -19.29 6.81
CA GLY A 11 -16.46 -17.84 6.99
C GLY A 11 -15.77 -17.20 5.81
N CYS A 12 -16.55 -16.62 4.91
CA CYS A 12 -16.08 -15.69 3.89
C CYS A 12 -15.46 -14.48 4.60
N ILE A 13 -14.16 -14.56 4.87
CA ILE A 13 -13.35 -13.43 5.30
C ILE A 13 -12.76 -12.82 4.05
N GLY A 14 -13.19 -11.58 3.77
CA GLY A 14 -12.48 -10.54 3.02
C GLY A 14 -11.78 -10.94 1.73
N ILE A 15 -12.19 -10.32 0.62
CA ILE A 15 -11.28 -10.01 -0.48
C ILE A 15 -10.19 -9.11 0.12
N GLY A 16 -9.15 -9.74 0.66
CA GLY A 16 -7.99 -9.11 1.26
C GLY A 16 -6.79 -9.82 0.67
N VAL A 17 -6.18 -9.15 -0.31
CA VAL A 17 -4.81 -9.38 -0.78
C VAL A 17 -4.56 -10.80 -1.30
N VAL A 18 -4.87 -11.02 -2.58
CA VAL A 18 -4.18 -12.06 -3.37
C VAL A 18 -2.94 -11.42 -4.01
N ASN A 19 -2.06 -10.82 -3.22
CA ASN A 19 -0.65 -10.75 -3.61
C ASN A 19 -0.09 -12.10 -3.19
N GLY A 20 -0.02 -13.01 -4.17
CA GLY A 20 0.65 -14.28 -4.00
C GLY A 20 2.12 -14.02 -3.74
N ASP A 21 2.47 -13.97 -2.46
CA ASP A 21 3.84 -14.02 -1.98
C ASP A 21 4.48 -15.31 -2.51
N SER A 22 5.31 -15.13 -3.52
CA SER A 22 6.29 -16.13 -3.93
C SER A 22 7.60 -15.40 -3.69
N GLY A 23 8.44 -15.90 -2.78
CA GLY A 23 9.75 -15.32 -2.42
C GLY A 23 10.72 -15.22 -3.60
N GLY A 24 10.36 -14.38 -4.56
CA GLY A 24 11.01 -14.19 -5.83
C GLY A 24 11.84 -12.92 -5.77
N THR A 25 13.05 -12.99 -6.31
CA THR A 25 13.97 -11.85 -6.37
C THR A 25 13.58 -10.82 -7.45
N THR A 26 12.30 -10.75 -7.80
CA THR A 26 11.79 -9.89 -8.88
C THR A 26 11.24 -8.61 -8.28
N VAL A 27 11.79 -7.48 -8.71
CA VAL A 27 11.29 -6.17 -8.32
C VAL A 27 10.04 -5.84 -9.12
N PRO A 28 8.88 -5.58 -8.49
CA PRO A 28 7.67 -5.20 -9.20
C PRO A 28 7.80 -3.79 -9.78
N ALA A 29 7.30 -3.60 -11.01
CA ALA A 29 7.13 -2.27 -11.59
C ALA A 29 6.00 -1.51 -10.86
N PRO A 30 6.01 -0.16 -10.89
CA PRO A 30 4.86 0.64 -10.45
C PRO A 30 3.58 0.20 -11.15
N ALA A 31 2.44 0.33 -10.48
CA ALA A 31 1.15 0.05 -11.09
C ALA A 31 0.85 1.04 -12.24
N ALA A 32 0.00 0.64 -13.19
CA ALA A 32 -0.24 1.44 -14.39
C ALA A 32 -0.93 2.78 -14.09
N ASP A 33 -1.82 2.80 -13.11
CA ASP A 33 -2.47 3.99 -12.57
C ASP A 33 -1.48 4.92 -11.86
N GLU A 34 -0.55 4.38 -11.05
CA GLU A 34 0.50 5.18 -10.41
C GLU A 34 1.37 5.92 -11.43
N ARG A 35 1.76 5.26 -12.53
CA ARG A 35 2.51 5.90 -13.61
C ARG A 35 1.65 6.92 -14.35
N ALA A 36 0.40 6.58 -14.65
CA ALA A 36 -0.53 7.47 -15.33
C ALA A 36 -0.83 8.76 -14.54
N ASP A 37 -0.89 8.67 -13.21
CA ASP A 37 -1.10 9.82 -12.31
C ASP A 37 0.18 10.64 -12.09
N THR A 38 1.34 9.99 -12.13
CA THR A 38 2.66 10.66 -11.95
C THR A 38 2.98 11.60 -13.11
N VAL A 39 2.82 11.13 -14.36
CA VAL A 39 3.16 11.89 -15.58
C VAL A 39 2.56 13.31 -15.62
N PRO A 40 1.24 13.54 -15.45
CA PRO A 40 0.66 14.87 -15.53
C PRO A 40 1.15 15.81 -14.43
N ILE A 41 1.46 15.29 -13.24
CA ILE A 41 2.02 16.08 -12.13
C ILE A 41 3.42 16.58 -12.52
N LEU A 42 4.27 15.69 -13.05
CA LEU A 42 5.61 16.06 -13.50
C LEU A 42 5.55 17.01 -14.71
N ALA A 43 4.61 16.81 -15.63
CA ALA A 43 4.39 17.70 -16.77
C ALA A 43 4.03 19.13 -16.34
N GLN A 44 3.12 19.28 -15.36
CA GLN A 44 2.77 20.58 -14.82
C GLN A 44 3.96 21.26 -14.13
N ALA A 45 4.69 20.52 -13.29
CA ALA A 45 5.88 21.03 -12.62
C ALA A 45 6.93 21.50 -13.64
N ALA A 46 7.25 20.66 -14.62
CA ALA A 46 8.22 20.95 -15.67
C ALA A 46 7.85 22.18 -16.48
N ALA A 47 6.57 22.35 -16.85
CA ALA A 47 6.10 23.52 -17.58
C ALA A 47 6.29 24.82 -16.79
N SER A 48 6.20 24.78 -15.46
CA SER A 48 6.35 25.96 -14.61
C SER A 48 7.79 26.26 -14.18
N GLN A 49 8.62 25.21 -14.02
CA GLN A 49 9.98 25.33 -13.48
C GLN A 49 11.07 25.28 -14.57
N GLY A 50 10.72 24.84 -15.79
CA GLY A 50 11.67 24.72 -16.89
C GLY A 50 12.72 23.62 -16.69
N VAL A 51 12.38 22.59 -15.92
CA VAL A 51 13.21 21.42 -15.61
C VAL A 51 12.38 20.18 -15.85
N CYS A 52 12.91 19.21 -16.59
CA CYS A 52 12.27 17.90 -16.72
C CYS A 52 12.45 17.07 -15.45
N TYR A 53 11.43 16.32 -15.09
CA TYR A 53 11.45 15.45 -13.92
C TYR A 53 11.15 14.03 -14.34
N GLY A 54 11.92 13.07 -13.81
CA GLY A 54 11.78 11.67 -14.17
C GLY A 54 12.05 10.70 -13.04
N TRP A 55 11.80 9.42 -13.33
CA TRP A 55 12.02 8.32 -12.43
C TRP A 55 12.61 7.13 -13.16
N ARG A 56 13.41 6.35 -12.43
CA ARG A 56 13.99 5.09 -12.89
C ARG A 56 13.99 4.09 -11.74
N LEU A 57 13.45 2.91 -12.00
CA LEU A 57 13.48 1.78 -11.08
C LEU A 57 14.31 0.65 -11.69
N GLU A 58 15.28 0.15 -10.95
CA GLU A 58 16.20 -0.91 -11.35
C GLU A 58 16.16 -2.07 -10.34
N SER A 59 16.37 -3.30 -10.83
CA SER A 59 16.42 -4.50 -9.97
C SER A 59 17.81 -4.76 -9.37
N TRP A 60 18.80 -4.04 -9.87
CA TRP A 60 20.13 -3.86 -9.29
C TRP A 60 20.83 -2.74 -10.07
N TYR A 61 21.86 -2.13 -9.49
CA TYR A 61 22.57 -1.00 -10.09
C TYR A 61 23.14 -1.29 -11.49
N GLY A 62 22.72 -0.51 -12.49
CA GLY A 62 23.17 -0.63 -13.88
C GLY A 62 22.45 -1.73 -14.66
N SER A 63 21.33 -2.22 -14.14
CA SER A 63 20.49 -3.22 -14.80
C SER A 63 19.60 -2.61 -15.87
N THR A 64 18.91 -3.45 -16.66
CA THR A 64 17.82 -2.94 -17.48
C THR A 64 16.73 -2.41 -16.55
N PRO A 65 16.27 -1.15 -16.73
CA PRO A 65 15.24 -0.58 -15.87
C PRO A 65 13.98 -1.45 -15.87
N VAL A 66 13.47 -1.71 -14.67
CA VAL A 66 12.15 -2.31 -14.45
C VAL A 66 11.06 -1.33 -14.88
N SER A 67 11.26 -0.03 -14.58
CA SER A 67 10.38 1.05 -15.01
C SER A 67 11.17 2.32 -15.22
N VAL A 68 10.75 3.12 -16.20
CA VAL A 68 11.29 4.44 -16.48
C VAL A 68 10.14 5.34 -16.93
N GLY A 69 10.21 6.62 -16.59
CA GLY A 69 9.28 7.61 -17.10
C GLY A 69 9.61 9.03 -16.68
N SER A 70 8.84 9.98 -17.20
CA SER A 70 9.09 11.40 -17.01
C SER A 70 7.85 12.26 -17.22
N ASN A 71 8.04 13.57 -17.08
CA ASN A 71 7.10 14.59 -17.54
C ASN A 71 6.73 14.48 -19.03
N LEU A 72 7.48 13.74 -19.85
CA LEU A 72 7.18 13.49 -21.27
C LEU A 72 6.31 12.25 -21.49
N GLY A 73 6.20 11.36 -20.50
CA GLY A 73 5.37 10.16 -20.58
C GLY A 73 5.90 8.96 -19.79
N ASP A 74 5.04 7.97 -19.63
CA ASP A 74 5.41 6.62 -19.16
C ASP A 74 6.31 5.95 -20.21
N GLY A 75 7.42 5.36 -19.78
CA GLY A 75 8.42 4.76 -20.66
C GLY A 75 9.39 5.74 -21.33
N VAL A 76 9.33 7.04 -21.03
CA VAL A 76 10.21 8.07 -21.61
C VAL A 76 11.20 8.57 -20.56
N PRO A 77 12.51 8.25 -20.67
CA PRO A 77 13.52 8.78 -19.75
C PRO A 77 13.73 10.28 -19.93
N VAL A 78 14.17 10.99 -18.88
CA VAL A 78 14.67 12.37 -19.02
C VAL A 78 16.14 12.41 -19.47
N VAL A 79 16.91 11.39 -19.09
CA VAL A 79 18.33 11.29 -19.41
C VAL A 79 18.49 11.06 -20.91
N ASP A 80 19.38 11.83 -21.54
CA ASP A 80 19.67 11.82 -22.98
C ASP A 80 18.50 12.18 -23.92
N ASP A 81 17.34 12.58 -23.38
CA ASP A 81 16.22 13.04 -24.20
C ASP A 81 16.47 14.51 -24.66
N PRO A 82 16.46 14.79 -25.97
CA PRO A 82 16.74 16.13 -26.48
C PRO A 82 15.67 17.18 -26.10
N ALA A 83 14.47 16.76 -25.71
CA ALA A 83 13.43 17.65 -25.19
C ALA A 83 13.67 18.03 -23.71
N CYS A 84 14.61 17.36 -23.04
CA CYS A 84 14.97 17.59 -21.64
C CYS A 84 16.45 17.99 -21.47
N PRO A 85 16.88 19.16 -21.99
CA PRO A 85 18.26 19.62 -21.82
C PRO A 85 18.62 19.94 -20.36
N ARG A 86 17.60 20.19 -19.52
CA ARG A 86 17.72 20.45 -18.08
C ARG A 86 16.78 19.50 -17.34
N TRP A 87 17.29 18.67 -16.44
CA TRP A 87 16.50 17.57 -15.86
C TRP A 87 16.96 17.16 -14.47
N VAL A 88 16.06 16.50 -13.74
CA VAL A 88 16.32 15.80 -12.47
C VAL A 88 15.60 14.45 -12.51
N GLU A 89 16.29 13.36 -12.19
CA GLU A 89 15.76 11.99 -12.15
C GLU A 89 16.04 11.37 -10.77
N VAL A 90 15.03 10.72 -10.20
CA VAL A 90 15.24 9.80 -9.08
C VAL A 90 15.48 8.39 -9.62
N THR A 91 16.57 7.77 -9.19
CA THR A 91 16.90 6.38 -9.50
C THR A 91 16.82 5.56 -8.23
N ALA A 92 16.01 4.51 -8.25
CA ALA A 92 15.91 3.53 -7.17
C ALA A 92 16.46 2.18 -7.64
N ASP A 93 17.52 1.73 -6.99
CA ASP A 93 18.15 0.43 -7.19
C ASP A 93 17.70 -0.50 -6.07
N VAL A 94 16.75 -1.39 -6.36
CA VAL A 94 16.15 -2.28 -5.36
C VAL A 94 16.61 -3.70 -5.63
N ARG A 95 17.15 -4.35 -4.59
CA ARG A 95 17.68 -5.71 -4.68
C ARG A 95 16.99 -6.61 -3.68
N TYR A 96 16.24 -7.56 -4.20
CA TYR A 96 15.72 -8.69 -3.42
C TYR A 96 16.70 -9.86 -3.46
N THR A 97 16.92 -10.44 -2.30
CA THR A 97 17.79 -11.57 -2.04
C THR A 97 16.98 -12.86 -1.99
N SER A 98 17.59 -13.99 -2.33
CA SER A 98 16.89 -15.28 -2.27
C SER A 98 16.61 -15.66 -0.82
N GLU A 99 15.49 -16.33 -0.55
CA GLU A 99 15.14 -16.85 0.79
C GLU A 99 16.24 -17.73 1.43
N SER A 100 17.08 -18.38 0.61
CA SER A 100 18.20 -19.18 1.07
C SER A 100 19.46 -18.38 1.42
N SER A 101 19.41 -17.05 1.32
CA SER A 101 20.53 -16.15 1.60
C SER A 101 20.39 -15.57 3.00
N GLU A 102 21.53 -15.42 3.69
CA GLU A 102 21.60 -14.67 4.95
C GLU A 102 21.72 -13.15 4.71
N SER A 103 21.77 -12.72 3.43
CA SER A 103 21.81 -11.30 3.07
C SER A 103 20.41 -10.70 3.18
N SER A 104 20.32 -9.44 3.60
CA SER A 104 19.07 -8.70 3.60
C SER A 104 18.78 -8.08 2.24
N ASP A 105 17.50 -7.86 1.96
CA ASP A 105 17.06 -7.00 0.87
C ASP A 105 17.54 -5.56 1.10
N SER A 106 17.72 -4.82 0.02
CA SER A 106 18.29 -3.48 0.09
C SER A 106 17.80 -2.59 -1.04
N ALA A 107 17.63 -1.31 -0.75
CA ALA A 107 17.38 -0.27 -1.74
C ALA A 107 18.43 0.84 -1.64
N THR A 108 18.92 1.30 -2.78
CA THR A 108 19.76 2.50 -2.89
C THR A 108 19.02 3.53 -3.74
N ILE A 109 18.89 4.75 -3.23
CA ILE A 109 18.15 5.82 -3.90
C ILE A 109 19.15 6.92 -4.20
N ASN A 110 19.17 7.36 -5.46
CA ASN A 110 20.02 8.44 -5.92
C ASN A 110 19.18 9.48 -6.63
N VAL A 111 19.50 10.76 -6.43
CA VAL A 111 18.95 11.83 -7.27
C VAL A 111 20.05 12.38 -8.16
N THR A 112 19.82 12.33 -9.47
CA THR A 112 20.74 12.82 -10.49
C THR A 112 20.09 13.94 -11.29
N GLY A 113 20.90 14.75 -11.97
CA GLY A 113 20.40 15.86 -12.75
C GLY A 113 21.38 16.31 -13.82
N SER A 114 20.93 17.28 -14.63
CA SER A 114 21.76 17.90 -15.66
C SER A 114 22.98 18.62 -15.07
N PRO A 115 24.08 18.78 -15.83
CA PRO A 115 25.36 19.30 -15.31
C PRO A 115 25.33 20.74 -14.77
N ASP A 116 24.26 21.49 -15.05
CA ASP A 116 24.05 22.85 -14.56
C ASP A 116 23.43 22.91 -13.15
N ILE A 117 23.02 21.77 -12.58
CA ILE A 117 22.51 21.67 -11.21
C ILE A 117 23.63 21.18 -10.30
N ASP A 118 23.92 21.94 -9.25
CA ASP A 118 25.01 21.61 -8.34
C ASP A 118 24.75 20.29 -7.60
N ARG A 119 25.82 19.50 -7.45
CA ARG A 119 25.73 18.20 -6.77
C ARG A 119 25.29 18.32 -5.31
N ALA A 120 25.59 19.44 -4.65
CA ALA A 120 25.13 19.71 -3.29
C ALA A 120 23.61 19.89 -3.22
N ASP A 121 23.00 20.51 -4.23
CA ASP A 121 21.55 20.69 -4.31
C ASP A 121 20.86 19.35 -4.58
N LEU A 122 21.39 18.55 -5.51
CA LEU A 122 20.87 17.19 -5.77
C LEU A 122 20.94 16.30 -4.52
N TYR A 123 22.02 16.41 -3.73
CA TYR A 123 22.14 15.70 -2.46
C TYR A 123 21.14 16.19 -1.40
N ALA A 124 20.88 17.50 -1.35
CA ALA A 124 19.84 18.06 -0.48
C ALA A 124 18.43 17.58 -0.89
N VAL A 125 18.17 17.44 -2.18
CA VAL A 125 16.93 16.85 -2.71
C VAL A 125 16.83 15.38 -2.30
N GLU A 126 17.86 14.57 -2.52
CA GLU A 126 17.91 13.14 -2.17
C GLU A 126 17.64 12.91 -0.68
N THR A 127 18.40 13.58 0.19
CA THR A 127 18.20 13.49 1.65
C THR A 127 16.85 14.05 2.09
N GLY A 128 16.27 14.98 1.30
CA GLY A 128 14.95 15.53 1.52
C GLY A 128 13.81 14.53 1.36
N LEU A 129 14.00 13.45 0.58
CA LEU A 129 12.98 12.40 0.35
C LEU A 129 12.52 11.74 1.66
N ALA A 130 13.43 11.56 2.62
CA ALA A 130 13.12 10.97 3.92
C ALA A 130 12.04 11.77 4.70
N ARG A 131 11.93 13.10 4.49
CA ARG A 131 10.87 13.92 5.09
C ARG A 131 9.48 13.57 4.58
N PHE A 132 9.39 12.89 3.44
CA PHE A 132 8.16 12.38 2.85
C PHE A 132 7.90 10.91 3.20
N GLY A 133 8.70 10.31 4.09
CA GLY A 133 8.66 8.89 4.40
C GLY A 133 9.15 8.01 3.26
N LEU A 134 10.04 8.54 2.40
CA LEU A 134 10.63 7.81 1.28
C LEU A 134 12.07 7.45 1.63
N ASP A 135 12.21 6.43 2.48
CA ASP A 135 13.48 5.85 2.89
C ASP A 135 13.67 4.44 2.31
N SER A 136 14.84 3.84 2.54
CA SER A 136 15.21 2.55 1.95
C SER A 136 14.21 1.44 2.23
N ASP A 137 13.60 1.43 3.42
CA ASP A 137 12.71 0.35 3.84
C ASP A 137 11.42 0.40 3.02
N VAL A 138 10.89 1.61 2.80
CA VAL A 138 9.73 1.83 1.92
C VAL A 138 10.01 1.43 0.48
N PHE A 139 11.22 1.69 -0.03
CA PHE A 139 11.60 1.25 -1.38
C PHE A 139 11.81 -0.27 -1.48
N VAL A 140 12.13 -0.96 -0.39
CA VAL A 140 12.16 -2.43 -0.34
C VAL A 140 10.73 -2.97 -0.32
N ASP A 141 9.86 -2.40 0.50
CA ASP A 141 8.49 -2.90 0.69
C ASP A 141 7.57 -2.65 -0.51
N ASP A 142 7.66 -1.45 -1.11
CA ASP A 142 6.82 -1.06 -2.27
C ASP A 142 7.61 -0.19 -3.27
N PRO A 143 8.54 -0.81 -4.03
CA PRO A 143 9.44 -0.08 -4.93
C PRO A 143 8.71 0.68 -6.03
N GLY A 144 7.60 0.11 -6.52
CA GLY A 144 6.80 0.66 -7.60
C GLY A 144 6.09 1.96 -7.18
N TRP A 145 5.38 1.90 -6.06
CA TRP A 145 4.75 3.10 -5.51
C TRP A 145 5.79 4.15 -5.09
N ALA A 146 6.85 3.72 -4.38
CA ALA A 146 7.84 4.61 -3.79
C ALA A 146 8.59 5.44 -4.84
N VAL A 147 8.96 4.84 -5.98
CA VAL A 147 9.69 5.55 -7.04
C VAL A 147 8.83 6.62 -7.71
N CYS A 148 7.54 6.34 -7.95
CA CYS A 148 6.59 7.33 -8.47
C CYS A 148 6.36 8.46 -7.44
N ARG A 149 6.22 8.11 -6.16
CA ARG A 149 6.05 9.08 -5.07
C ARG A 149 7.27 9.96 -4.87
N ALA A 150 8.48 9.41 -5.05
CA ALA A 150 9.72 10.18 -5.01
C ALA A 150 9.82 11.14 -6.19
N ALA A 151 9.44 10.70 -7.39
CA ALA A 151 9.44 11.54 -8.58
C ALA A 151 8.57 12.79 -8.41
N VAL A 152 7.35 12.64 -7.88
CA VAL A 152 6.45 13.78 -7.63
C VAL A 152 6.92 14.71 -6.52
N ALA A 153 7.84 14.27 -5.65
CA ALA A 153 8.45 15.11 -4.62
C ALA A 153 9.61 15.97 -5.16
N LEU A 154 10.25 15.58 -6.27
CA LEU A 154 11.41 16.29 -6.84
C LEU A 154 11.15 17.77 -7.14
N PRO A 155 10.03 18.18 -7.79
CA PRO A 155 9.75 19.58 -8.07
C PRO A 155 9.75 20.50 -6.86
N LEU A 156 9.19 20.00 -5.75
CA LEU A 156 9.11 20.72 -4.49
C LEU A 156 10.48 20.80 -3.83
N LEU A 157 11.16 19.66 -3.71
CA LEU A 157 12.48 19.57 -3.09
C LEU A 157 13.51 20.42 -3.84
N LEU A 158 13.47 20.46 -5.17
CA LEU A 158 14.35 21.30 -5.98
C LEU A 158 14.04 22.80 -5.82
N ALA A 159 12.79 23.15 -5.53
CA ALA A 159 12.45 24.54 -5.22
C ALA A 159 12.96 24.95 -3.83
N GLU A 160 12.99 24.04 -2.86
CA GLU A 160 13.51 24.31 -1.51
C GLU A 160 15.02 24.60 -1.50
N THR A 161 15.79 24.06 -2.46
CA THR A 161 17.21 24.40 -2.62
C THR A 161 17.42 25.76 -3.27
N GLY A 162 16.38 26.36 -3.86
CA GLY A 162 16.44 27.64 -4.57
C GLY A 162 16.93 27.54 -6.02
N VAL A 163 17.17 26.33 -6.53
CA VAL A 163 17.57 26.08 -7.94
C VAL A 163 16.48 26.48 -8.92
N VAL A 164 15.22 26.29 -8.52
CA VAL A 164 14.02 26.69 -9.27
C VAL A 164 13.06 27.45 -8.36
N SER A 165 12.18 28.25 -8.97
CA SER A 165 11.04 28.79 -8.22
C SER A 165 10.03 27.70 -7.90
N PRO A 166 9.20 27.84 -6.86
CA PRO A 166 8.11 26.90 -6.58
C PRO A 166 7.23 26.69 -7.81
N ALA A 167 6.85 25.44 -8.07
CA ALA A 167 5.94 25.10 -9.15
C ALA A 167 4.61 25.85 -9.00
N ALA A 168 4.00 26.17 -10.14
CA ALA A 168 2.72 26.89 -10.14
C ALA A 168 1.64 26.04 -9.46
N ALA A 169 1.12 26.55 -8.33
CA ALA A 169 -0.02 25.94 -7.68
C ALA A 169 -1.25 26.02 -8.60
N PRO A 170 -2.12 24.99 -8.61
CA PRO A 170 -3.42 25.09 -9.26
C PRO A 170 -4.14 26.33 -8.73
N THR A 171 -4.41 27.28 -9.61
CA THR A 171 -5.16 28.49 -9.23
C THR A 171 -6.62 28.08 -9.08
N ALA A 172 -7.11 28.04 -7.84
CA ALA A 172 -8.54 27.95 -7.60
C ALA A 172 -9.19 29.19 -8.22
N GLN A 173 -10.16 28.98 -9.11
CA GLN A 173 -10.85 30.09 -9.77
C GLN A 173 -11.62 30.88 -8.70
N PRO A 174 -11.36 32.19 -8.52
CA PRO A 174 -12.04 32.98 -7.50
C PRO A 174 -13.56 32.93 -7.73
N GLY A 175 -14.31 32.47 -6.73
CA GLY A 175 -15.77 32.33 -6.81
C GLY A 175 -16.28 31.01 -7.37
N ALA A 176 -15.41 30.03 -7.67
CA ALA A 176 -15.87 28.67 -7.92
C ALA A 176 -16.49 28.10 -6.63
N THR A 177 -17.79 27.86 -6.65
CA THR A 177 -18.48 27.12 -5.59
C THR A 177 -17.90 25.71 -5.53
N ALA A 178 -17.10 25.42 -4.50
CA ALA A 178 -16.65 24.07 -4.26
C ALA A 178 -17.87 23.16 -4.11
N ALA A 179 -17.90 22.06 -4.87
CA ALA A 179 -18.95 21.06 -4.67
C ALA A 179 -18.90 20.60 -3.20
N PRO A 180 -20.04 20.49 -2.51
CA PRO A 180 -20.05 19.97 -1.15
C PRO A 180 -19.37 18.59 -1.16
N LEU A 181 -18.53 18.35 -0.15
CA LEU A 181 -17.95 17.03 0.07
C LEU A 181 -19.09 16.00 0.13
N PRO A 182 -18.90 14.79 -0.41
CA PRO A 182 -19.87 13.72 -0.23
C PRO A 182 -20.13 13.51 1.27
N ASP A 183 -21.36 13.15 1.62
CA ASP A 183 -21.74 12.87 3.00
C ASP A 183 -20.72 11.92 3.63
N ALA A 184 -20.24 12.25 4.83
CA ALA A 184 -19.31 11.39 5.56
C ALA A 184 -19.94 10.00 5.69
N GLY A 185 -19.24 8.98 5.17
CA GLY A 185 -19.68 7.59 5.28
C GLY A 185 -19.88 7.18 6.74
N SER A 186 -20.73 6.19 6.99
CA SER A 186 -20.99 5.74 8.36
C SER A 186 -19.79 4.96 8.91
N ASP A 187 -19.11 5.51 9.92
CA ASP A 187 -18.04 4.84 10.66
C ASP A 187 -18.56 3.80 11.68
N PHE A 188 -19.84 3.41 11.61
CA PHE A 188 -20.50 2.55 12.59
C PHE A 188 -19.75 1.22 12.84
N TRP A 189 -19.25 0.59 11.78
CA TRP A 189 -18.48 -0.65 11.90
C TRP A 189 -17.15 -0.42 12.63
N ARG A 190 -16.45 0.67 12.29
CA ARG A 190 -15.15 1.02 12.86
C ARG A 190 -15.23 1.50 14.31
N ASP A 191 -16.31 2.19 14.68
CA ASP A 191 -16.50 2.66 16.05
C ASP A 191 -17.07 1.58 16.97
N ARG A 192 -17.88 0.65 16.44
CA ARG A 192 -18.65 -0.30 17.26
C ARG A 192 -18.23 -1.75 17.11
N TRP A 193 -17.16 -2.08 16.37
CA TRP A 193 -16.70 -3.46 16.18
C TRP A 193 -16.51 -4.21 17.49
N GLY A 194 -15.92 -3.58 18.52
CA GLY A 194 -15.70 -4.21 19.83
C GLY A 194 -17.01 -4.60 20.52
N TRP A 195 -18.03 -3.74 20.46
CA TRP A 195 -19.35 -4.02 21.00
C TRP A 195 -20.09 -5.11 20.21
N LEU A 196 -19.94 -5.10 18.88
CA LEU A 196 -20.51 -6.13 18.01
C LEU A 196 -19.89 -7.51 18.27
N LEU A 197 -18.56 -7.58 18.46
CA LEU A 197 -17.88 -8.82 18.83
C LEU A 197 -18.31 -9.32 20.19
N ALA A 198 -18.39 -8.44 21.20
CA ALA A 198 -18.84 -8.81 22.53
C ALA A 198 -20.29 -9.36 22.51
N THR A 199 -21.18 -8.70 21.79
CA THR A 199 -22.58 -9.12 21.65
C THR A 199 -22.69 -10.44 20.89
N GLY A 200 -21.95 -10.60 19.78
CA GLY A 200 -21.89 -11.84 19.02
C GLY A 200 -21.34 -13.01 19.85
N GLY A 201 -20.28 -12.78 20.62
CA GLY A 201 -19.73 -13.76 21.55
C GLY A 201 -20.73 -14.18 22.62
N LEU A 202 -21.46 -13.23 23.21
CA LEU A 202 -22.48 -13.53 24.21
C LEU A 202 -23.64 -14.36 23.65
N LEU A 203 -24.10 -14.07 22.44
CA LEU A 203 -25.14 -14.85 21.76
C LEU A 203 -24.68 -16.28 21.48
N LEU A 204 -23.42 -16.46 21.06
CA LEU A 204 -22.82 -17.79 20.86
C LEU A 204 -22.76 -18.61 22.15
N VAL A 205 -22.28 -18.00 23.25
CA VAL A 205 -22.26 -18.67 24.57
C VAL A 205 -23.67 -19.07 24.99
N THR A 206 -24.64 -18.18 24.79
CA THR A 206 -26.04 -18.44 25.12
C THR A 206 -26.57 -19.64 24.33
N ALA A 207 -26.36 -19.67 23.02
CA ALA A 207 -26.75 -20.80 22.16
C ALA A 207 -26.10 -22.13 22.59
N LEU A 208 -24.81 -22.10 22.96
CA LEU A 208 -24.10 -23.26 23.51
C LEU A 208 -24.72 -23.77 24.81
N LEU A 209 -25.07 -22.87 25.74
CA LEU A 209 -25.70 -23.27 26.99
C LEU A 209 -27.09 -23.88 26.75
N PHE A 210 -27.89 -23.33 25.83
CA PHE A 210 -29.18 -23.90 25.45
C PHE A 210 -29.03 -25.30 24.85
N THR A 211 -28.13 -25.47 23.87
CA THR A 211 -27.89 -26.77 23.23
C THR A 211 -27.41 -27.82 24.22
N VAL A 212 -26.45 -27.48 25.08
CA VAL A 212 -25.97 -28.39 26.16
C VAL A 212 -27.12 -28.72 27.13
N GLY A 213 -27.92 -27.74 27.53
CA GLY A 213 -29.07 -27.95 28.41
C GLY A 213 -30.11 -28.90 27.81
N PHE A 214 -30.41 -28.76 26.52
CA PHE A 214 -31.31 -29.68 25.81
C PHE A 214 -30.75 -31.11 25.73
N VAL A 215 -29.47 -31.26 25.44
CA VAL A 215 -28.79 -32.57 25.37
C VAL A 215 -28.74 -33.23 26.75
N GLN A 216 -28.39 -32.49 27.80
CA GLN A 216 -28.37 -33.01 29.17
C GLN A 216 -29.77 -33.41 29.65
N ARG A 217 -30.79 -32.61 29.35
CA ARG A 217 -32.20 -32.92 29.67
C ARG A 217 -32.69 -34.16 28.92
N GLY A 218 -32.30 -34.34 27.66
CA GLY A 218 -32.58 -35.55 26.89
C GLY A 218 -31.94 -36.79 27.52
N ARG A 219 -30.67 -36.68 27.94
CA ARG A 219 -29.95 -37.77 28.64
C ARG A 219 -30.56 -38.11 30.00
N GLN A 220 -30.97 -37.11 30.78
CA GLN A 220 -31.64 -37.33 32.08
C GLN A 220 -33.00 -38.01 31.93
N ARG A 221 -33.79 -37.65 30.90
CA ARG A 221 -35.05 -38.34 30.60
C ARG A 221 -34.85 -39.78 30.14
N ALA A 222 -33.76 -40.08 29.43
CA ALA A 222 -33.42 -41.44 29.04
C ALA A 222 -32.85 -42.28 30.21
N ALA A 223 -32.28 -41.64 31.24
CA ALA A 223 -31.68 -42.28 32.41
C ALA A 223 -32.61 -42.36 33.64
N ALA A 224 -33.83 -41.81 33.57
CA ALA A 224 -34.82 -41.93 34.64
C ALA A 224 -35.26 -43.40 34.76
N PRO A 225 -35.06 -44.08 35.90
CA PRO A 225 -35.51 -45.45 36.06
C PRO A 225 -37.03 -45.48 36.13
N ALA A 226 -37.65 -46.41 35.41
CA ALA A 226 -39.08 -46.71 35.50
C ALA A 226 -39.40 -47.13 36.96
N GLY A 227 -39.92 -46.19 37.75
CA GLY A 227 -40.40 -46.42 39.09
C GLY A 227 -41.73 -47.18 39.07
N ARG A 228 -41.70 -48.40 39.62
CA ARG A 228 -42.78 -49.29 40.07
C ARG A 228 -44.15 -48.63 40.31
N THR A 229 -45.20 -49.33 39.88
CA THR A 229 -46.50 -49.38 40.58
C THR A 229 -46.75 -50.81 41.09
N PRO A 230 -47.33 -50.96 42.30
CA PRO A 230 -47.45 -52.22 43.05
C PRO A 230 -48.67 -53.04 42.65
N GLY A 231 -48.65 -54.33 42.99
CA GLY A 231 -49.58 -55.35 42.49
C GLY A 231 -51.03 -55.29 43.00
N LYS A 232 -51.87 -56.09 42.33
CA LYS A 232 -53.04 -56.80 42.88
C LYS A 232 -53.59 -57.78 41.85
N ALA A 233 -53.48 -59.07 42.15
CA ALA A 233 -54.55 -60.09 42.14
C ALA A 233 -53.91 -61.45 42.45
#